data_AF-A0A1S4CPJ1-F1
#
_entry.id   AF-A0A1S4CPJ1-F1
#
_cell.length_a   1.000
_cell.length_b   1.000
_cell.length_c   1.000
_cell.angle_alpha   90.00
_cell.angle_beta   90.00
_cell.angle_gamma   90.00
#
_symmetry.space_group_name_H-M   'P 1'
#
loop_
_entity.id
_entity.type
_entity.pdbx_description
1 polymer ?
#
loop_
_entity_poly.entity_id
_entity_poly.type
_entity_poly.pdbx_seq_one_letter_code
_entity_poly.pdbx_strand_id
1 'polypeptide(L)'
;MENQKQRQAAYLRRSLFDQGYVDDQFIHLEELQDDANPNFVEEVVNLFYTDSARLIRNIELALIGAKRVKRQCCQFQEYCIAKNIEGCKNTFQGVKQEHATLKTKLESYFQMAREGSLYV
;
A
#
# COMPACT_ATOMS: atom_id res chain seq x y z
N MET A 1 4.77 -34.81 13.43
CA MET A 1 5.03 -33.78 12.40
C MET A 1 4.05 -32.61 12.47
N GLU A 2 2.75 -32.87 12.66
CA GLU A 2 1.70 -31.83 12.79
C GLU A 2 1.95 -30.83 13.94
N ASN A 3 2.39 -31.34 15.10
CA ASN A 3 2.78 -30.51 16.27
C ASN A 3 3.97 -29.56 15.96
N GLN A 4 4.86 -29.91 15.02
CA GLN A 4 5.99 -29.06 14.64
C GLN A 4 5.54 -27.90 13.75
N LYS A 5 4.65 -28.15 12.79
CA LYS A 5 4.10 -27.12 11.90
C LYS A 5 3.24 -26.12 12.67
N GLN A 6 2.42 -26.59 13.62
CA GLN A 6 1.62 -25.73 14.49
C GLN A 6 2.49 -24.83 15.37
N ARG A 7 3.59 -25.37 15.94
CA ARG A 7 4.57 -24.56 16.69
C ARG A 7 5.24 -23.50 15.80
N GLN A 8 5.62 -23.86 14.58
CA GLN A 8 6.21 -22.91 13.62
C GLN A 8 5.22 -21.80 13.24
N ALA A 9 3.96 -22.15 12.99
CA ALA A 9 2.91 -21.17 12.70
C ALA A 9 2.67 -20.22 13.88
N ALA A 10 2.61 -20.75 15.12
CA ALA A 10 2.47 -19.94 16.32
C ALA A 10 3.66 -18.98 16.54
N TYR A 11 4.89 -19.45 16.26
CA TYR A 11 6.08 -18.61 16.31
C TYR A 11 6.02 -17.48 15.27
N LEU A 12 5.66 -17.80 14.02
CA LEU A 12 5.53 -16.82 12.96
C LEU A 12 4.47 -15.78 13.29
N ARG A 13 3.28 -16.21 13.72
CA ARG A 13 2.20 -15.33 14.17
C ARG A 13 2.71 -14.36 15.24
N ARG A 14 3.37 -14.87 16.29
CA ARG A 14 3.92 -14.01 17.35
C ARG A 14 4.92 -12.99 16.82
N SER A 15 5.82 -13.41 15.94
CA SER A 15 6.80 -12.50 15.33
C SER A 15 6.16 -11.41 14.47
N LEU A 16 4.96 -11.63 13.92
CA LEU A 16 4.23 -10.62 13.15
C LEU A 16 3.75 -9.49 14.07
N PHE A 17 3.25 -9.82 15.27
CA PHE A 17 2.85 -8.85 16.28
C PHE A 17 4.06 -8.16 16.92
N ASP A 18 5.09 -8.91 17.34
CA ASP A 18 6.26 -8.37 18.04
C ASP A 18 7.03 -7.33 17.19
N GLN A 19 7.00 -7.47 15.86
CA GLN A 19 7.62 -6.54 14.92
C GLN A 19 6.66 -5.45 14.39
N GLY A 20 5.40 -5.45 14.82
CA GLY A 20 4.38 -4.48 14.40
C GLY A 20 3.96 -4.62 12.94
N TYR A 21 4.02 -5.81 12.35
CA TYR A 21 3.47 -6.07 11.01
C TYR A 21 1.94 -6.14 11.02
N VAL A 22 1.37 -6.56 12.14
CA VAL A 22 -0.07 -6.62 12.40
C VAL A 22 -0.34 -6.09 13.80
N ASP A 23 -1.53 -5.55 14.00
CA ASP A 23 -2.02 -5.07 15.30
C ASP A 23 -3.24 -5.87 15.75
N ASP A 24 -3.88 -5.44 16.83
CA ASP A 24 -5.03 -6.11 17.43
C ASP A 24 -6.21 -6.32 16.46
N GLN A 25 -6.30 -5.56 15.35
CA GLN A 25 -7.34 -5.78 14.34
C GLN A 25 -7.16 -7.11 13.61
N PHE A 26 -5.92 -7.60 13.48
CA PHE A 26 -5.66 -8.91 12.86
C PHE A 26 -6.21 -10.05 13.72
N ILE A 27 -6.20 -9.90 15.05
CA ILE A 27 -6.81 -10.88 15.97
C ILE A 27 -8.31 -10.94 15.70
N HIS A 28 -8.97 -9.79 15.57
CA HIS A 28 -10.40 -9.76 15.26
C HIS A 28 -10.72 -10.42 13.91
N LEU A 29 -9.84 -10.28 12.92
CA LEU A 29 -9.99 -10.97 11.64
C LEU A 29 -9.88 -12.50 11.78
N GLU A 30 -8.96 -12.99 12.63
CA GLU A 30 -8.83 -14.41 12.96
C GLU A 30 -10.07 -14.95 13.71
N GLU A 31 -10.68 -14.16 14.60
CA GLU A 31 -11.89 -14.55 15.34
C GLU A 31 -13.12 -14.75 14.46
N LEU A 32 -13.16 -14.12 13.28
CA LEU A 32 -14.24 -14.26 12.30
C LEU A 32 -14.10 -15.52 11.43
N GLN A 33 -12.96 -16.22 11.52
CA GLN A 33 -12.75 -17.46 10.80
C GLN A 33 -13.36 -18.64 11.56
N ASP A 34 -14.21 -19.42 10.90
CA ASP A 34 -14.87 -20.59 11.46
C ASP A 34 -14.73 -21.82 10.56
N ASP A 35 -15.25 -22.95 11.01
CA ASP A 35 -15.21 -24.22 10.25
C ASP A 35 -16.01 -24.16 8.93
N ALA A 36 -16.95 -23.22 8.81
CA ALA A 36 -17.70 -22.99 7.57
C ALA A 36 -16.89 -22.19 6.55
N ASN A 37 -15.98 -21.31 7.00
CA ASN A 37 -15.14 -20.44 6.18
C ASN A 37 -13.65 -20.50 6.60
N PRO A 38 -12.96 -21.64 6.44
CA PRO A 38 -11.63 -21.86 7.00
C PRO A 38 -10.50 -21.01 6.37
N ASN A 39 -10.78 -20.32 5.26
CA ASN A 39 -9.80 -19.48 4.54
C ASN A 39 -10.12 -17.98 4.65
N PHE A 40 -11.08 -17.58 5.48
CA PHE A 40 -11.57 -16.20 5.54
C PHE A 40 -10.45 -15.16 5.70
N VAL A 41 -9.51 -15.38 6.62
CA VAL A 41 -8.39 -14.45 6.86
C VAL A 41 -7.52 -14.32 5.61
N GLU A 42 -7.21 -15.44 4.96
CA GLU A 42 -6.41 -15.45 3.72
C GLU A 42 -7.12 -14.72 2.58
N GLU A 43 -8.44 -14.92 2.43
CA GLU A 43 -9.25 -14.26 1.42
C GLU A 43 -9.31 -12.74 1.62
N VAL A 44 -9.51 -12.27 2.85
CA VAL A 44 -9.52 -10.84 3.17
C VAL A 44 -8.16 -10.20 2.91
N VAL A 45 -7.07 -10.88 3.29
CA VAL A 45 -5.70 -10.41 3.02
C VAL A 45 -5.42 -10.36 1.51
N ASN A 46 -5.84 -11.37 0.75
CA ASN A 46 -5.70 -11.40 -0.71
C ASN A 46 -6.56 -10.31 -1.39
N LEU A 47 -7.77 -10.05 -0.88
CA LEU A 47 -8.63 -8.98 -1.36
C LEU A 47 -7.98 -7.62 -1.11
N PHE A 48 -7.42 -7.38 0.08
CA PHE A 48 -6.67 -6.17 0.41
C PHE A 48 -5.52 -5.92 -0.56
N TYR A 49 -4.71 -6.95 -0.88
CA TYR A 49 -3.62 -6.80 -1.83
C TYR A 49 -4.12 -6.51 -3.26
N THR A 50 -5.18 -7.20 -3.68
CA THR A 50 -5.79 -6.99 -5.00
C THR A 50 -6.34 -5.58 -5.15
N ASP A 51 -7.06 -5.08 -4.14
CA ASP A 51 -7.61 -3.73 -4.14
C ASP A 51 -6.53 -2.67 -4.07
N SER A 52 -5.48 -2.88 -3.28
CA SER A 52 -4.33 -1.98 -3.21
C SER A 52 -3.64 -1.82 -4.58
N ALA A 53 -3.42 -2.93 -5.30
CA ALA A 53 -2.84 -2.88 -6.64
C ALA A 53 -3.72 -2.10 -7.64
N ARG A 54 -5.04 -2.29 -7.57
CA ARG A 54 -6.02 -1.56 -8.41
C ARG A 54 -6.06 -0.07 -8.07
N LEU A 55 -6.05 0.29 -6.79
CA LEU A 55 -6.01 1.68 -6.33
C LEU A 55 -4.77 2.40 -6.86
N ILE A 56 -3.62 1.74 -6.85
CA ILE A 56 -2.36 2.31 -7.31
C ILE A 56 -2.36 2.49 -8.83
N ARG A 57 -2.86 1.49 -9.57
CA ARG A 57 -3.13 1.62 -11.00
C ARG A 57 -4.04 2.80 -11.33
N ASN A 58 -5.08 3.02 -10.52
CA ASN A 58 -5.99 4.14 -10.72
C ASN A 58 -5.32 5.48 -10.44
N ILE A 59 -4.45 5.56 -9.42
CA ILE A 59 -3.62 6.74 -9.17
C ILE A 59 -2.69 7.01 -10.37
N GLU A 60 -2.07 5.97 -10.97
CA GLU A 60 -1.24 6.13 -12.17
C GLU A 60 -2.01 6.71 -13.37
N LEU A 61 -3.25 6.25 -13.58
CA LEU A 61 -4.10 6.69 -14.68
C LEU A 61 -4.66 8.10 -14.46
N ALA A 62 -5.03 8.43 -13.23
CA ALA A 62 -5.61 9.73 -12.87
C ALA A 62 -4.60 10.88 -12.99
N LEU A 63 -3.31 10.59 -12.87
CA LEU A 63 -2.27 11.62 -12.82
C LEU A 63 -1.65 11.90 -14.21
N ILE A 64 -2.44 12.44 -15.14
CA ILE A 64 -1.98 12.90 -16.46
C ILE A 64 -0.85 13.93 -16.26
N GLY A 65 0.40 13.52 -16.54
CA GLY A 65 1.59 14.37 -16.42
C GLY A 65 2.41 14.23 -15.13
N ALA A 66 1.97 13.47 -14.12
CA ALA A 66 2.71 13.29 -12.86
C ALA A 66 3.84 12.24 -12.96
N LYS A 67 4.82 12.50 -13.81
CA LYS A 67 5.90 11.55 -14.15
C LYS A 67 6.55 10.88 -12.92
N ARG A 68 6.82 11.66 -11.86
CA ARG A 68 7.50 11.15 -10.64
C ARG A 68 6.59 10.29 -9.77
N VAL A 69 5.32 10.71 -9.58
CA VAL A 69 4.34 9.91 -8.83
C VAL A 69 4.07 8.59 -9.55
N LYS A 70 3.86 8.64 -10.86
CA LYS A 70 3.68 7.44 -11.69
C LYS A 70 4.85 6.46 -11.53
N ARG A 71 6.09 6.94 -11.55
CA ARG A 71 7.27 6.08 -11.35
C ARG A 71 7.22 5.35 -10.01
N GLN A 72 6.89 6.06 -8.92
CA GLN A 72 6.81 5.45 -7.59
C GLN A 72 5.67 4.42 -7.50
N CYS A 73 4.52 4.70 -8.13
CA CYS A 73 3.42 3.73 -8.23
C CYS A 73 3.83 2.47 -8.99
N CYS A 74 4.52 2.60 -10.13
CA CYS A 74 4.99 1.45 -10.91
C CYS A 74 5.96 0.58 -10.07
N GLN A 75 6.91 1.22 -9.38
CA GLN A 75 7.85 0.49 -8.51
C GLN A 75 7.15 -0.16 -7.32
N PHE A 76 6.15 0.49 -6.72
CA PHE A 76 5.35 -0.11 -5.66
C PHE A 76 4.60 -1.35 -6.17
N GLN A 77 4.01 -1.28 -7.38
CA GLN A 77 3.35 -2.43 -8.00
C GLN A 77 4.33 -3.58 -8.23
N GLU A 78 5.53 -3.30 -8.75
CA GLU A 78 6.60 -4.30 -8.92
C GLU A 78 6.95 -4.98 -7.59
N TYR A 79 7.11 -4.22 -6.50
CA TYR A 79 7.41 -4.78 -5.19
C TYR A 79 6.24 -5.57 -4.59
N CYS A 80 4.99 -5.18 -4.84
CA CYS A 80 3.82 -5.98 -4.44
C CYS A 80 3.82 -7.33 -5.14
N ILE A 81 4.05 -7.35 -6.45
CA ILE A 81 4.13 -8.59 -7.25
C ILE A 81 5.28 -9.47 -6.75
N ALA A 82 6.42 -8.86 -6.44
CA ALA A 82 7.59 -9.55 -5.88
C ALA A 82 7.43 -9.96 -4.41
N LYS A 83 6.31 -9.62 -3.75
CA LYS A 83 6.09 -9.81 -2.30
C LYS A 83 7.20 -9.20 -1.43
N ASN A 84 7.83 -8.12 -1.89
CA ASN A 84 8.90 -7.43 -1.19
C ASN A 84 8.33 -6.31 -0.32
N ILE A 85 8.06 -6.65 0.94
CA ILE A 85 7.39 -5.76 1.90
C ILE A 85 8.20 -4.47 2.16
N GLU A 86 9.51 -4.59 2.33
CA GLU A 86 10.37 -3.42 2.59
C GLU A 86 10.43 -2.49 1.38
N GLY A 87 10.49 -3.06 0.17
CA GLY A 87 10.35 -2.32 -1.08
C GLY A 87 9.00 -1.60 -1.19
N CYS A 88 7.90 -2.28 -0.84
CA CYS A 88 6.56 -1.67 -0.79
C CYS A 88 6.50 -0.50 0.20
N LYS A 89 6.98 -0.68 1.43
CA LYS A 89 6.99 0.39 2.44
C LYS A 89 7.74 1.62 1.94
N ASN A 90 8.94 1.43 1.40
CA ASN A 90 9.78 2.53 0.92
C ASN A 90 9.16 3.24 -0.28
N THR A 91 8.68 2.50 -1.28
CA THR A 91 8.04 3.10 -2.46
C THR A 91 6.71 3.77 -2.14
N PHE A 92 5.95 3.27 -1.16
CA PHE A 92 4.72 3.94 -0.71
C PHE A 92 4.99 5.30 -0.06
N GLN A 93 6.03 5.39 0.76
CA GLN A 93 6.47 6.70 1.29
C GLN A 93 6.91 7.61 0.14
N GLY A 94 7.59 7.07 -0.86
CA GLY A 94 7.92 7.78 -2.11
C GLY A 94 6.69 8.32 -2.83
N VAL A 95 5.63 7.52 -3.00
CA VAL A 95 4.36 7.95 -3.61
C VAL A 95 3.77 9.14 -2.84
N LYS A 96 3.70 9.06 -1.51
CA LYS A 96 3.18 10.15 -0.65
C LYS A 96 3.98 11.43 -0.83
N GLN A 97 5.31 11.33 -0.80
CA GLN A 97 6.20 12.47 -0.94
C GLN A 97 6.10 13.14 -2.32
N GLU A 98 6.10 12.34 -3.39
CA GLU A 98 6.00 12.85 -4.76
C GLU A 98 4.63 13.48 -5.03
N HIS A 99 3.56 12.90 -4.48
CA HIS A 99 2.22 13.47 -4.59
C HIS A 99 2.14 14.84 -3.88
N ALA A 100 2.63 14.94 -2.64
CA ALA A 100 2.67 16.20 -1.91
C ALA A 100 3.51 17.26 -2.65
N THR A 101 4.69 16.87 -3.16
CA THR A 101 5.58 17.76 -3.91
C THR A 101 4.91 18.27 -5.20
N LEU A 102 4.25 17.38 -5.94
CA LEU A 102 3.54 17.75 -7.17
C LEU A 102 2.40 18.73 -6.88
N LYS A 103 1.60 18.47 -5.85
CA LYS A 103 0.51 19.35 -5.42
C LYS A 103 1.03 20.77 -5.16
N THR A 104 2.05 20.91 -4.32
CA THR A 104 2.64 22.22 -4.00
C THR A 104 3.18 22.94 -5.23
N LYS A 105 3.85 22.23 -6.14
CA LYS A 105 4.39 22.81 -7.37
C LYS A 105 3.30 23.28 -8.32
N LEU A 106 2.22 22.51 -8.49
CA LEU A 106 1.09 22.90 -9.34
C LEU A 106 0.34 24.09 -8.74
N GLU A 107 0.10 24.11 -7.43
CA GLU A 107 -0.51 25.24 -6.74
C GLU A 107 0.31 26.53 -6.95
N SER A 108 1.63 26.44 -6.78
CA SER A 108 2.54 27.57 -7.02
C SER A 108 2.52 28.03 -8.48
N TYR A 109 2.56 27.09 -9.43
CA TYR A 109 2.48 27.39 -10.86
C TYR A 109 1.18 28.12 -11.21
N PHE A 110 0.03 27.63 -10.75
CA PHE A 110 -1.26 28.26 -11.03
C PHE A 110 -1.39 29.63 -10.35
N GLN A 111 -0.79 29.82 -9.17
CA GLN A 111 -0.75 31.12 -8.51
C GLN A 111 0.03 32.13 -9.36
N MET A 112 1.26 31.78 -9.77
CA MET A 112 2.08 32.63 -10.64
C MET A 112 1.44 32.88 -12.00
N ALA A 113 0.77 31.88 -12.58
CA ALA A 113 0.08 32.02 -13.86
C ALA A 113 -1.08 33.03 -13.76
N ARG A 114 -1.87 33.00 -12.68
CA ARG A 114 -2.95 33.98 -12.45
C ARG A 114 -2.42 35.40 -12.23
N GLU A 115 -1.35 35.54 -11.46
CA GLU A 115 -0.70 36.84 -11.20
C GLU A 115 -0.04 37.40 -12.47
N GLY A 116 0.57 36.54 -13.29
CA GLY A 116 1.15 36.90 -14.58
C GLY A 116 0.11 37.27 -15.65
N SER A 117 -1.11 36.76 -15.56
CA SER A 117 -2.22 37.14 -16.46
C SER A 117 -2.74 38.57 -16.25
N LEU A 118 -2.26 39.32 -15.25
CA LEU A 118 -2.52 40.76 -15.13
C LEU A 118 -1.56 41.63 -15.98
N TYR A 119 -0.59 41.02 -16.67
CA TYR A 119 0.42 41.69 -17.50
C TYR A 119 0.33 41.31 -18.99
N VAL A 120 -0.88 41.15 -19.53
CA VAL A 120 -1.12 41.04 -20.97
C VAL A 120 -2.22 41.99 -21.40
#